data_AF-A0AAE5CCX0-F1
#
_entry.id   AF-A0AAE5CCX0-F1
#
_cell.length_a   1.000
_cell.length_b   1.000
_cell.length_c   1.000
_cell.angle_alpha   90.00
_cell.angle_beta   90.00
_cell.angle_gamma   90.00
#
_symmetry.space_group_name_H-M   'P 1'
#
loop_
_entity.id
_entity.type
_entity.pdbx_description
1 polymer ?
#
loop_
_entity_poly.entity_id
_entity_poly.type
_entity_poly.pdbx_seq_one_letter_code
_entity_poly.pdbx_strand_id
1 'polypeptide(L)'
;MIQRRRVSIWVLWGVLPLTIASLPVGVRVAAAQTARSFAGDPVAGRQIFVSRGCVRCHSIWGNGGTLGPDFAVVGAGRSLQQLAGLFWNHTPRMIETVRHEEVRWPTFTEAELADIISYIYYVKLFDQPGNPEDGEWWFREKRCVECHSVGGRGGQVGGGLDGYARYIGPIMLAQGMWNSGPEMQGEQVSRGIPMPKFVGRELADIQAYIRRDSDLREREAVFLQPPNPNRGRELFLEKGCVACHGREGRGTRFGPDLQTATQRLQVSEIAGVLWNHSFQMDAAIRARGIAFPRFEGTEMADIIAFLYYLRFYAGAGDVQIGEQVFERKGCSACHGGDAAVGPDLAQSRAVLTPLGLATAMWNHAPAMYDMIQLGDVEWPLFENEEMRDLSAYLQALAEQGQADTQGNEERR
;
A
#
# COMPACT_ATOMS: atom_id res chain seq x y z
N MET A 1 32.69 -75.95 63.68
CA MET A 1 33.22 -76.11 62.31
C MET A 1 32.04 -76.09 61.35
N ILE A 2 32.02 -75.10 60.44
CA ILE A 2 31.42 -75.15 59.09
C ILE A 2 29.88 -75.17 58.94
N GLN A 3 29.46 -74.36 57.95
CA GLN A 3 28.17 -74.32 57.24
C GLN A 3 26.99 -73.61 57.92
N ARG A 4 26.86 -72.30 57.66
CA ARG A 4 25.55 -71.65 57.55
C ARG A 4 25.23 -71.35 56.09
N ARG A 5 24.12 -71.95 55.67
CA ARG A 5 23.53 -71.98 54.33
C ARG A 5 23.02 -70.61 53.92
N ARG A 6 23.16 -70.32 52.62
CA ARG A 6 22.57 -69.17 51.91
C ARG A 6 21.04 -69.24 51.99
N VAL A 7 20.41 -68.11 52.31
CA VAL A 7 18.98 -67.85 52.12
C VAL A 7 18.85 -66.88 50.95
N SER A 8 18.19 -67.33 49.89
CA SER A 8 17.86 -66.52 48.71
C SER A 8 16.61 -65.71 48.99
N ILE A 9 16.68 -64.39 48.87
CA ILE A 9 15.52 -63.48 48.90
C ILE A 9 15.16 -63.15 47.45
N TRP A 10 13.95 -63.51 47.05
CA TRP A 10 13.35 -63.15 45.77
C TRP A 10 12.75 -61.74 45.87
N VAL A 11 13.23 -60.81 45.05
CA VAL A 11 12.62 -59.46 44.92
C VAL A 11 11.72 -59.47 43.69
N LEU A 12 10.41 -59.43 43.92
CA LEU A 12 9.38 -59.23 42.91
C LEU A 12 9.41 -57.78 42.42
N TRP A 13 9.79 -57.56 41.17
CA TRP A 13 9.63 -56.29 40.47
C TRP A 13 8.20 -56.18 39.93
N GLY A 14 7.37 -55.36 40.60
CA GLY A 14 6.06 -54.97 40.09
C GLY A 14 6.19 -53.96 38.95
N VAL A 15 5.71 -54.31 37.77
CA VAL A 15 5.61 -53.41 36.62
C VAL A 15 4.24 -52.74 36.68
N LEU A 16 4.19 -51.43 36.98
CA LEU A 16 2.99 -50.61 36.85
C LEU A 16 2.88 -50.12 35.39
N PRO A 17 1.79 -50.39 34.66
CA PRO A 17 1.58 -49.82 33.33
C PRO A 17 1.18 -48.34 33.44
N LEU A 18 2.04 -47.47 32.91
CA LEU A 18 1.76 -46.03 32.75
C LEU A 18 0.75 -45.86 31.59
N THR A 19 -0.50 -45.59 31.91
CA THR A 19 -1.53 -45.22 30.93
C THR A 19 -1.32 -43.77 30.49
N ILE A 20 -0.74 -43.58 29.30
CA ILE A 20 -0.62 -42.26 28.66
C ILE A 20 -2.00 -41.90 28.10
N ALA A 21 -2.73 -41.03 28.82
CA ALA A 21 -3.93 -40.39 28.30
C ALA A 21 -3.53 -39.38 27.22
N SER A 22 -3.76 -39.75 25.96
CA SER A 22 -3.58 -38.86 24.81
C SER A 22 -4.67 -37.77 24.81
N LEU A 23 -4.30 -36.57 25.23
CA LEU A 23 -5.09 -35.36 25.05
C LEU A 23 -5.10 -35.01 23.55
N PRO A 24 -6.26 -34.73 22.92
CA PRO A 24 -6.28 -34.25 21.56
C PRO A 24 -5.67 -32.85 21.55
N VAL A 25 -4.50 -32.71 20.94
CA VAL A 25 -3.94 -31.42 20.56
C VAL A 25 -4.91 -30.85 19.53
N GLY A 26 -5.84 -30.02 20.00
CA GLY A 26 -6.65 -29.18 19.14
C GLY A 26 -5.70 -28.31 18.33
N VAL A 27 -5.53 -28.65 17.05
CA VAL A 27 -4.92 -27.75 16.08
C VAL A 27 -5.80 -26.51 16.07
N ARG A 28 -5.37 -25.46 16.79
CA ARG A 28 -5.91 -24.12 16.55
C ARG A 28 -5.51 -23.79 15.12
N VAL A 29 -6.45 -23.97 14.20
CA VAL A 29 -6.38 -23.34 12.88
C VAL A 29 -6.38 -21.85 13.20
N ALA A 30 -5.19 -21.25 13.22
CA ALA A 30 -5.07 -19.81 13.22
C ALA A 30 -5.91 -19.34 12.04
N ALA A 31 -6.94 -18.53 12.32
CA ALA A 31 -7.73 -17.89 11.28
C ALA A 31 -6.73 -17.30 10.29
N ALA A 32 -6.72 -17.83 9.07
CA ALA A 32 -5.95 -17.24 8.00
C ALA A 32 -6.47 -15.81 7.91
N GLN A 33 -5.65 -14.86 8.38
CA GLN A 33 -5.90 -13.44 8.14
C GLN A 33 -6.05 -13.34 6.63
N THR A 34 -7.29 -13.19 6.18
CA THR A 34 -7.61 -12.97 4.77
C THR A 34 -6.75 -11.80 4.36
N ALA A 35 -5.78 -12.08 3.49
CA ALA A 35 -4.88 -11.08 2.95
C ALA A 35 -5.76 -9.93 2.46
N ARG A 36 -5.59 -8.74 3.04
CA ARG A 36 -6.34 -7.55 2.63
C ARG A 36 -6.11 -7.39 1.12
N SER A 37 -7.12 -7.68 0.32
CA SER A 37 -7.10 -7.32 -1.09
C SER A 37 -7.05 -5.79 -1.14
N PHE A 38 -6.24 -5.22 -2.03
CA PHE A 38 -6.39 -3.81 -2.38
C PHE A 38 -7.77 -3.67 -3.02
N ALA A 39 -8.72 -3.19 -2.23
CA ALA A 39 -10.13 -3.59 -2.34
C ALA A 39 -10.98 -2.80 -3.34
N GLY A 40 -10.38 -2.11 -4.32
CA GLY A 40 -11.15 -1.30 -5.28
C GLY A 40 -10.59 -1.31 -6.69
N ASP A 41 -11.48 -1.20 -7.67
CA ASP A 41 -11.19 -1.08 -9.09
C ASP A 41 -11.07 0.42 -9.48
N PRO A 42 -9.88 0.89 -9.89
CA PRO A 42 -9.69 2.28 -10.30
C PRO A 42 -10.46 2.66 -11.57
N VAL A 43 -10.84 1.70 -12.42
CA VAL A 43 -11.65 1.96 -13.62
C VAL A 43 -13.09 2.25 -13.22
N ALA A 44 -13.68 1.40 -12.36
CA ALA A 44 -14.99 1.66 -11.76
C ALA A 44 -14.97 2.99 -10.97
N GLY A 45 -13.91 3.21 -10.19
CA GLY A 45 -13.71 4.43 -9.41
C GLY A 45 -13.70 5.70 -10.26
N ARG A 46 -13.07 5.67 -11.45
CA ARG A 46 -13.11 6.79 -12.40
C ARG A 46 -14.54 7.09 -12.85
N GLN A 47 -15.32 6.05 -13.16
CA GLN A 47 -16.71 6.22 -13.60
C GLN A 47 -17.56 6.83 -12.49
N ILE A 48 -17.38 6.39 -11.25
CA ILE A 48 -18.07 6.92 -10.08
C ILE A 48 -17.64 8.38 -9.83
N PHE A 49 -16.34 8.68 -9.89
CA PHE A 49 -15.81 10.03 -9.73
C PHE A 49 -16.42 11.04 -10.72
N VAL A 50 -16.64 10.62 -11.96
CA VAL A 50 -17.29 11.46 -12.97
C VAL A 50 -18.81 11.51 -12.76
N SER A 51 -19.47 10.35 -12.66
CA SER A 51 -20.94 10.27 -12.62
C SER A 51 -21.55 10.83 -11.34
N ARG A 52 -20.83 10.77 -10.21
CA ARG A 52 -21.24 11.34 -8.92
C ARG A 52 -20.82 12.81 -8.75
N GLY A 53 -20.27 13.41 -9.81
CA GLY A 53 -20.05 14.85 -9.92
C GLY A 53 -18.76 15.37 -9.28
N CYS A 54 -17.90 14.51 -8.74
CA CYS A 54 -16.65 14.92 -8.07
C CYS A 54 -15.75 15.74 -9.01
N VAL A 55 -15.70 15.36 -10.29
CA VAL A 55 -14.92 16.04 -11.35
C VAL A 55 -15.37 17.48 -11.63
N ARG A 56 -16.59 17.89 -11.22
CA ARG A 56 -17.08 19.26 -11.41
C ARG A 56 -16.30 20.27 -10.55
N CYS A 57 -15.81 19.82 -9.41
CA CYS A 57 -15.08 20.67 -8.46
C CYS A 57 -13.60 20.29 -8.39
N HIS A 58 -13.27 19.00 -8.47
CA HIS A 58 -11.90 18.48 -8.37
C HIS A 58 -11.32 18.12 -9.72
N SER A 59 -10.01 18.30 -9.87
CA SER A 59 -9.26 17.92 -11.06
C SER A 59 -8.36 16.71 -10.85
N ILE A 60 -7.97 16.10 -11.97
CA ILE A 60 -6.89 15.13 -12.08
C ILE A 60 -5.92 15.65 -13.14
N TRP A 61 -4.71 16.03 -12.73
CA TRP A 61 -3.72 16.60 -13.65
C TRP A 61 -4.26 17.82 -14.44
N GLY A 62 -4.99 18.71 -13.76
CA GLY A 62 -5.62 19.89 -14.33
C GLY A 62 -6.90 19.61 -15.12
N ASN A 63 -7.33 18.35 -15.27
CA ASN A 63 -8.56 17.98 -15.97
C ASN A 63 -9.71 17.86 -14.98
N GLY A 64 -10.63 18.82 -15.00
CA GLY A 64 -11.81 18.88 -14.12
C GLY A 64 -12.08 20.30 -13.62
N GLY A 65 -12.78 20.40 -12.50
CA GLY A 65 -13.02 21.66 -11.81
C GLY A 65 -11.78 22.20 -11.10
N THR A 66 -11.79 23.50 -10.80
CA THR A 66 -10.70 24.21 -10.11
C THR A 66 -11.09 24.70 -8.72
N LEU A 67 -12.30 24.36 -8.24
CA LEU A 67 -12.81 24.78 -6.94
C LEU A 67 -12.18 23.96 -5.80
N GLY A 68 -12.00 22.67 -6.03
CA GLY A 68 -11.35 21.72 -5.13
C GLY A 68 -9.89 21.46 -5.53
N PRO A 69 -9.10 20.86 -4.63
CA PRO A 69 -7.73 20.47 -4.93
C PRO A 69 -7.64 19.43 -6.06
N ASP A 70 -6.53 19.47 -6.80
CA ASP A 70 -6.15 18.45 -7.77
C ASP A 70 -5.70 17.16 -7.04
N PHE A 71 -6.41 16.06 -7.27
CA PHE A 71 -6.12 14.79 -6.61
C PHE A 71 -4.86 14.10 -7.12
N ALA A 72 -4.33 14.47 -8.28
CA ALA A 72 -3.03 13.98 -8.72
C ALA A 72 -1.87 14.61 -7.92
N VAL A 73 -2.10 15.75 -7.28
CA VAL A 73 -1.08 16.50 -6.54
C VAL A 73 -1.27 16.38 -5.03
N VAL A 74 -2.51 16.57 -4.55
CA VAL A 74 -2.79 16.67 -3.11
C VAL A 74 -2.96 15.30 -2.46
N GLY A 75 -2.36 15.15 -1.27
CA GLY A 75 -2.44 13.91 -0.48
C GLY A 75 -1.57 12.78 -1.05
N ALA A 76 -0.53 13.09 -1.82
CA ALA A 76 0.49 12.11 -2.22
C ALA A 76 1.18 11.50 -0.99
N GLY A 77 1.49 10.20 -1.06
CA GLY A 77 2.17 9.48 0.02
C GLY A 77 1.35 9.20 1.29
N ARG A 78 0.01 9.39 1.26
CA ARG A 78 -0.88 9.14 2.40
C ARG A 78 -1.43 7.70 2.41
N SER A 79 -1.81 7.19 3.59
CA SER A 79 -2.58 5.95 3.75
C SER A 79 -4.07 6.16 3.51
N LEU A 80 -4.86 5.07 3.44
CA LEU A 80 -6.33 5.13 3.36
C LEU A 80 -6.92 5.99 4.48
N GLN A 81 -6.54 5.73 5.74
CA GLN A 81 -7.08 6.44 6.90
C GLN A 81 -6.61 7.90 6.94
N GLN A 82 -5.38 8.19 6.50
CA GLN A 82 -4.92 9.56 6.35
C GLN A 82 -5.72 10.31 5.27
N LEU A 83 -6.06 9.65 4.15
CA LEU A 83 -6.93 10.24 3.12
C LEU A 83 -8.35 10.44 3.66
N ALA A 84 -8.89 9.49 4.41
CA ALA A 84 -10.20 9.62 5.06
C ALA A 84 -10.24 10.79 6.04
N GLY A 85 -9.18 10.99 6.85
CA GLY A 85 -9.03 12.16 7.71
C GLY A 85 -8.95 13.47 6.93
N LEU A 86 -8.19 13.51 5.83
CA LEU A 86 -8.12 14.70 4.97
C LEU A 86 -9.47 15.03 4.31
N PHE A 87 -10.21 14.01 3.85
CA PHE A 87 -11.56 14.21 3.31
C PHE A 87 -12.49 14.74 4.40
N TRP A 88 -12.49 14.12 5.57
CA TRP A 88 -13.28 14.57 6.72
C TRP A 88 -13.02 16.02 7.10
N ASN A 89 -11.76 16.43 7.18
CA ASN A 89 -11.38 17.81 7.49
C ASN A 89 -11.85 18.80 6.41
N HIS A 90 -11.93 18.36 5.16
CA HIS A 90 -12.39 19.18 4.04
C HIS A 90 -13.93 19.22 3.91
N THR A 91 -14.63 18.27 4.53
CA THR A 91 -16.09 18.07 4.38
C THR A 91 -16.95 19.31 4.64
N PRO A 92 -16.74 20.13 5.68
CA PRO A 92 -17.56 21.33 5.93
C PRO A 92 -17.62 22.26 4.71
N ARG A 93 -16.45 22.59 4.15
CA ARG A 93 -16.33 23.43 2.96
C ARG A 93 -16.97 22.78 1.74
N MET A 94 -16.85 21.45 1.61
CA MET A 94 -17.53 20.71 0.54
C MET A 94 -19.05 20.81 0.69
N ILE A 95 -19.60 20.67 1.90
CA ILE A 95 -21.04 20.76 2.15
C ILE A 95 -21.56 22.14 1.79
N GLU A 96 -20.91 23.20 2.25
CA GLU A 96 -21.25 24.59 1.92
C GLU A 96 -21.25 24.82 0.41
N THR A 97 -20.20 24.36 -0.27
CA THR A 97 -20.07 24.49 -1.73
C THR A 97 -21.15 23.67 -2.46
N VAL A 98 -21.40 22.43 -2.04
CA VAL A 98 -22.42 21.55 -2.63
C VAL A 98 -23.81 22.15 -2.49
N ARG A 99 -24.12 22.77 -1.33
CA ARG A 99 -25.38 23.49 -1.10
C ARG A 99 -25.48 24.74 -1.99
N HIS A 100 -24.41 25.52 -2.08
CA HIS A 100 -24.36 26.72 -2.93
C HIS A 100 -24.54 26.41 -4.41
N GLU A 101 -23.90 25.33 -4.90
CA GLU A 101 -23.99 24.88 -6.29
C GLU A 101 -25.27 24.07 -6.58
N GLU A 102 -26.18 23.97 -5.60
CA GLU A 102 -27.44 23.22 -5.66
C GLU A 102 -27.25 21.75 -6.09
N VAL A 103 -26.11 21.17 -5.71
CA VAL A 103 -25.78 19.77 -5.97
C VAL A 103 -26.22 18.92 -4.78
N ARG A 104 -26.65 17.68 -5.05
CA ARG A 104 -26.94 16.73 -3.98
C ARG A 104 -25.64 16.09 -3.48
N TRP A 105 -25.45 16.05 -2.16
CA TRP A 105 -24.35 15.28 -1.55
C TRP A 105 -24.42 13.81 -1.98
N PRO A 106 -23.36 13.26 -2.62
CA PRO A 106 -23.38 11.88 -3.06
C PRO A 106 -23.16 10.93 -1.87
N THR A 107 -23.89 9.83 -1.84
CA THR A 107 -23.67 8.73 -0.89
C THR A 107 -23.14 7.49 -1.61
N PHE A 108 -22.35 6.68 -0.90
CA PHE A 108 -21.65 5.53 -1.46
C PHE A 108 -21.92 4.26 -0.66
N THR A 109 -21.91 3.12 -1.35
CA THR A 109 -21.62 1.84 -0.72
C THR A 109 -20.13 1.74 -0.36
N GLU A 110 -19.75 0.80 0.51
CA GLU A 110 -18.33 0.57 0.84
C GLU A 110 -17.51 0.21 -0.41
N ALA A 111 -18.07 -0.60 -1.30
CA ALA A 111 -17.43 -0.98 -2.57
C ALA A 111 -17.20 0.24 -3.47
N GLU A 112 -18.21 1.10 -3.64
CA GLU A 112 -18.07 2.33 -4.43
C GLU A 112 -17.02 3.28 -3.83
N LEU A 113 -16.97 3.44 -2.50
CA LEU A 113 -15.94 4.27 -1.88
C LEU A 113 -14.55 3.66 -2.06
N ALA A 114 -14.41 2.34 -1.93
CA ALA A 114 -13.16 1.64 -2.22
C ALA A 114 -12.69 1.89 -3.66
N ASP A 115 -13.58 1.81 -4.64
CA ASP A 115 -13.28 2.07 -6.04
C ASP A 115 -12.82 3.52 -6.26
N ILE A 116 -13.53 4.51 -5.71
CA ILE A 116 -13.15 5.93 -5.80
C ILE A 116 -11.77 6.17 -5.17
N ILE A 117 -11.54 5.66 -3.96
CA ILE A 117 -10.25 5.82 -3.29
C ILE A 117 -9.15 5.11 -4.07
N SER A 118 -9.43 3.92 -4.62
CA SER A 118 -8.51 3.19 -5.49
C SER A 118 -8.16 4.01 -6.72
N TYR A 119 -9.14 4.65 -7.37
CA TYR A 119 -8.91 5.56 -8.49
C TYR A 119 -8.04 6.76 -8.10
N ILE A 120 -8.36 7.45 -7.00
CA ILE A 120 -7.57 8.59 -6.50
C ILE A 120 -6.13 8.17 -6.15
N TYR A 121 -5.94 6.96 -5.65
CA TYR A 121 -4.62 6.41 -5.36
C TYR A 121 -3.87 6.01 -6.64
N TYR A 122 -4.60 5.44 -7.59
CA TYR A 122 -4.09 4.97 -8.86
C TYR A 122 -3.61 6.12 -9.75
N VAL A 123 -4.32 7.25 -9.81
CA VAL A 123 -3.86 8.41 -10.62
C VAL A 123 -2.53 8.98 -10.13
N LYS A 124 -2.18 8.77 -8.86
CA LYS A 124 -0.90 9.15 -8.25
C LYS A 124 0.23 8.16 -8.53
N LEU A 125 -0.09 6.99 -9.08
CA LEU A 125 0.91 6.03 -9.59
C LEU A 125 1.65 6.60 -10.80
N PHE A 126 1.02 7.52 -11.52
CA PHE A 126 1.67 8.22 -12.63
C PHE A 126 2.47 9.37 -12.06
N ASP A 127 3.79 9.28 -12.14
CA ASP A 127 4.66 10.40 -11.78
C ASP A 127 4.45 11.57 -12.77
N GLN A 128 4.85 12.76 -12.36
CA GLN A 128 4.98 13.86 -13.33
C GLN A 128 5.92 13.45 -14.47
N PRO A 129 5.62 13.85 -15.72
CA PRO A 129 6.54 13.63 -16.83
C PRO A 129 7.96 14.14 -16.52
N GLY A 130 8.95 13.35 -16.93
CA GLY A 130 10.37 13.69 -16.83
C GLY A 130 10.74 14.93 -17.65
N ASN A 131 11.82 15.59 -17.26
CA ASN A 131 12.47 16.66 -18.02
C ASN A 131 13.53 16.03 -18.94
N PRO A 132 13.42 16.14 -20.27
CA PRO A 132 14.35 15.48 -21.18
C PRO A 132 15.74 16.15 -21.23
N GLU A 133 15.86 17.45 -20.94
CA GLU A 133 17.16 18.13 -20.82
C GLU A 133 17.95 17.61 -19.61
N ASP A 134 17.29 17.52 -18.45
CA ASP A 134 17.86 16.92 -17.25
C ASP A 134 18.19 15.44 -17.50
N GLY A 135 17.30 14.72 -18.19
CA GLY A 135 17.49 13.33 -18.57
C GLY A 135 18.74 13.08 -19.40
N GLU A 136 19.00 13.92 -20.40
CA GLU A 136 20.21 13.84 -21.21
C GLU A 136 21.47 14.09 -20.38
N TRP A 137 21.39 15.00 -19.41
CA TRP A 137 22.49 15.25 -18.50
C TRP A 137 22.74 14.05 -17.58
N TRP A 138 21.69 13.50 -16.94
CA TRP A 138 21.80 12.30 -16.11
C TRP A 138 22.33 11.10 -16.87
N PHE A 139 21.90 10.90 -18.12
CA PHE A 139 22.36 9.79 -18.97
C PHE A 139 23.88 9.86 -19.24
N ARG A 140 24.44 11.07 -19.34
CA ARG A 140 25.88 11.30 -19.50
C ARG A 140 26.63 11.21 -18.16
N GLU A 141 26.14 11.90 -17.13
CA GLU A 141 26.75 11.94 -15.80
C GLU A 141 26.83 10.54 -15.17
N LYS A 142 25.76 9.76 -15.33
CA LYS A 142 25.69 8.36 -14.87
C LYS A 142 26.34 7.37 -15.85
N ARG A 143 27.05 7.89 -16.86
CA ARG A 143 27.87 7.16 -17.84
C ARG A 143 27.10 6.09 -18.63
N CYS A 144 25.78 6.21 -18.72
CA CYS A 144 24.94 5.29 -19.48
C CYS A 144 25.31 5.31 -20.98
N VAL A 145 25.66 6.50 -21.48
CA VAL A 145 26.07 6.76 -22.87
C VAL A 145 27.33 5.98 -23.30
N GLU A 146 28.17 5.53 -22.38
CA GLU A 146 29.38 4.76 -22.72
C GLU A 146 29.05 3.35 -23.23
N CYS A 147 27.91 2.81 -22.82
CA CYS A 147 27.47 1.47 -23.20
C CYS A 147 26.23 1.48 -24.10
N HIS A 148 25.28 2.38 -23.84
CA HIS A 148 23.99 2.43 -24.50
C HIS A 148 23.91 3.58 -25.51
N SER A 149 23.08 3.39 -26.53
CA SER A 149 22.75 4.43 -27.51
C SER A 149 21.28 4.85 -27.47
N VAL A 150 21.02 6.11 -27.83
CA VAL A 150 19.68 6.69 -28.03
C VAL A 150 19.73 7.50 -29.31
N GLY A 151 18.84 7.22 -30.28
CA GLY A 151 18.85 7.92 -31.57
C GLY A 151 20.20 7.77 -32.29
N GLY A 152 20.77 6.57 -32.24
CA GLY A 152 22.08 6.25 -32.82
C GLY A 152 23.30 6.87 -32.12
N ARG A 153 23.13 7.67 -31.06
CA ARG A 153 24.24 8.30 -30.32
C ARG A 153 24.56 7.55 -29.03
N GLY A 154 25.82 7.16 -28.86
CA GLY A 154 26.34 6.51 -27.65
C GLY A 154 27.07 5.19 -27.95
N GLY A 155 27.20 4.36 -26.92
CA GLY A 155 27.86 3.06 -26.99
C GLY A 155 27.02 1.98 -27.70
N GLN A 156 27.70 0.89 -28.05
CA GLN A 156 27.11 -0.30 -28.70
C GLN A 156 27.13 -1.54 -27.80
N VAL A 157 27.77 -1.48 -26.62
CA VAL A 157 27.93 -2.62 -25.71
C VAL A 157 26.58 -3.05 -25.13
N GLY A 158 25.80 -2.11 -24.61
CA GLY A 158 24.50 -2.36 -23.97
C GLY A 158 23.32 -2.31 -24.94
N GLY A 159 23.56 -2.14 -26.24
CA GLY A 159 22.53 -1.95 -27.25
C GLY A 159 21.79 -0.60 -27.16
N GLY A 160 20.97 -0.34 -28.19
CA GLY A 160 20.16 0.87 -28.29
C GLY A 160 18.92 0.83 -27.39
N LEU A 161 18.56 1.98 -26.81
CA LEU A 161 17.42 2.13 -25.90
C LEU A 161 16.17 2.72 -26.58
N ASP A 162 16.23 2.98 -27.88
CA ASP A 162 15.14 3.53 -28.69
C ASP A 162 13.81 2.79 -28.51
N GLY A 163 13.87 1.47 -28.29
CA GLY A 163 12.69 0.66 -28.02
C GLY A 163 11.86 1.14 -26.82
N TYR A 164 12.49 1.75 -25.81
CA TYR A 164 11.81 2.26 -24.62
C TYR A 164 11.07 3.58 -24.86
N ALA A 165 11.29 4.26 -25.99
CA ALA A 165 10.59 5.50 -26.33
C ALA A 165 9.07 5.31 -26.52
N ARG A 166 8.61 4.06 -26.70
CA ARG A 166 7.18 3.70 -26.77
C ARG A 166 6.45 3.81 -25.44
N TYR A 167 7.16 3.83 -24.32
CA TYR A 167 6.59 3.92 -22.98
C TYR A 167 6.65 5.37 -22.48
N ILE A 168 5.61 5.82 -21.80
CA ILE A 168 5.56 7.19 -21.25
C ILE A 168 6.41 7.28 -19.97
N GLY A 169 6.19 6.37 -19.04
CA GLY A 169 6.85 6.33 -17.73
C GLY A 169 8.03 5.35 -17.67
N PRO A 170 8.88 5.45 -16.62
CA PRO A 170 10.14 4.72 -16.53
C PRO A 170 10.00 3.24 -16.14
N ILE A 171 8.78 2.75 -15.84
CA ILE A 171 8.57 1.40 -15.31
C ILE A 171 9.14 0.31 -16.23
N MET A 172 8.90 0.42 -17.53
CA MET A 172 9.39 -0.59 -18.48
C MET A 172 10.89 -0.49 -18.71
N LEU A 173 11.46 0.73 -18.64
CA LEU A 173 12.91 0.91 -18.61
C LEU A 173 13.51 0.25 -17.36
N ALA A 174 12.89 0.43 -16.20
CA ALA A 174 13.29 -0.20 -14.95
C ALA A 174 13.20 -1.74 -15.01
N GLN A 175 12.16 -2.29 -15.65
CA GLN A 175 12.06 -3.73 -15.92
C GLN A 175 13.23 -4.23 -16.76
N GLY A 176 13.56 -3.53 -17.85
CA GLY A 176 14.70 -3.86 -18.69
C GLY A 176 16.02 -3.82 -17.92
N MET A 177 16.25 -2.72 -17.20
CA MET A 177 17.41 -2.55 -16.34
C MET A 177 17.52 -3.68 -15.30
N TRP A 178 16.43 -4.03 -14.61
CA TRP A 178 16.41 -5.13 -13.66
C TRP A 178 16.78 -6.47 -14.30
N ASN A 179 16.11 -6.82 -15.40
CA ASN A 179 16.30 -8.09 -16.10
C ASN A 179 17.70 -8.26 -16.72
N SER A 180 18.36 -7.15 -17.01
CA SER A 180 19.75 -7.07 -17.47
C SER A 180 20.74 -6.75 -16.35
N GLY A 181 20.26 -6.58 -15.11
CA GLY A 181 21.05 -6.10 -13.97
C GLY A 181 22.34 -6.91 -13.76
N PRO A 182 22.27 -8.23 -13.57
CA PRO A 182 23.47 -9.05 -13.36
C PRO A 182 24.52 -8.96 -14.48
N GLU A 183 24.09 -8.83 -15.73
CA GLU A 183 24.98 -8.69 -16.89
C GLU A 183 25.59 -7.28 -16.97
N MET A 184 24.75 -6.25 -16.84
CA MET A 184 25.19 -4.85 -16.79
C MET A 184 26.20 -4.62 -15.67
N GLN A 185 25.95 -5.20 -14.49
CA GLN A 185 26.83 -5.13 -13.33
C GLN A 185 28.18 -5.80 -13.61
N GLY A 186 28.18 -6.97 -14.28
CA GLY A 186 29.40 -7.65 -14.69
C GLY A 186 30.26 -6.78 -15.62
N GLU A 187 29.64 -6.19 -16.65
CA GLU A 187 30.34 -5.28 -17.57
C GLU A 187 30.86 -4.02 -16.87
N GLN A 188 30.05 -3.41 -15.99
CA GLN A 188 30.45 -2.25 -15.19
C GLN A 188 31.69 -2.54 -14.34
N VAL A 189 31.70 -3.66 -13.62
CA VAL A 189 32.85 -4.10 -12.81
C VAL A 189 34.08 -4.32 -13.67
N SER A 190 33.94 -5.02 -14.82
CA SER A 190 35.06 -5.32 -15.71
C SER A 190 35.74 -4.06 -16.29
N ARG A 191 34.98 -2.97 -16.43
CA ARG A 191 35.43 -1.69 -17.01
C ARG A 191 35.75 -0.61 -15.97
N GLY A 192 35.62 -0.93 -14.67
CA GLY A 192 35.82 0.05 -13.60
C GLY A 192 34.81 1.20 -13.62
N ILE A 193 33.59 0.96 -14.14
CA ILE A 193 32.51 1.94 -14.17
C ILE A 193 31.71 1.80 -12.87
N PRO A 194 31.59 2.86 -12.05
CA PRO A 194 30.78 2.79 -10.84
C PRO A 194 29.30 2.60 -11.18
N MET A 195 28.60 1.83 -10.36
CA MET A 195 27.16 1.64 -10.53
C MET A 195 26.43 2.99 -10.36
N PRO A 196 25.58 3.38 -11.32
CA PRO A 196 24.85 4.64 -11.22
C PRO A 196 23.76 4.52 -10.16
N LYS A 197 23.70 5.51 -9.27
CA LYS A 197 22.64 5.62 -8.25
C LYS A 197 21.59 6.62 -8.71
N PHE A 198 20.33 6.24 -8.64
CA PHE A 198 19.17 7.08 -8.91
C PHE A 198 18.63 7.74 -7.65
N VAL A 199 18.34 9.04 -7.72
CA VAL A 199 17.73 9.81 -6.64
C VAL A 199 16.57 10.62 -7.20
N GLY A 200 15.45 10.67 -6.48
CA GLY A 200 14.29 11.43 -6.93
C GLY A 200 13.80 11.01 -8.32
N ARG A 201 13.60 11.99 -9.18
CA ARG A 201 13.00 11.84 -10.52
C ARG A 201 13.99 11.54 -11.65
N GLU A 202 15.27 11.34 -11.36
CA GLU A 202 16.32 11.14 -12.39
C GLU A 202 15.97 10.05 -13.41
N LEU A 203 15.36 8.93 -12.98
CA LEU A 203 14.97 7.85 -13.89
C LEU A 203 13.81 8.26 -14.82
N ALA A 204 12.86 9.06 -14.33
CA ALA A 204 11.79 9.62 -15.13
C ALA A 204 12.32 10.63 -16.15
N ASP A 205 13.30 11.46 -15.75
CA ASP A 205 13.97 12.40 -16.65
C ASP A 205 14.74 11.67 -17.77
N ILE A 206 15.50 10.60 -17.45
CA ILE A 206 16.13 9.75 -18.47
C ILE A 206 15.10 9.12 -19.41
N GLN A 207 13.96 8.63 -18.90
CA GLN A 207 12.88 8.14 -19.76
C GLN A 207 12.38 9.24 -20.72
N ALA A 208 12.21 10.48 -20.24
CA ALA A 208 11.82 11.60 -21.08
C ALA A 208 12.88 11.90 -22.16
N TYR A 209 14.17 11.86 -21.83
CA TYR A 209 15.26 12.00 -22.78
C TYR A 209 15.21 10.92 -23.89
N ILE A 210 15.09 9.64 -23.51
CA ILE A 210 14.98 8.54 -24.47
C ILE A 210 13.79 8.77 -25.41
N ARG A 211 12.64 9.22 -24.88
CA ARG A 211 11.49 9.59 -25.71
C ARG A 211 11.77 10.80 -26.61
N ARG A 212 12.50 11.82 -26.17
CA ARG A 212 12.77 13.00 -27.01
C ARG A 212 13.67 12.63 -28.19
N ASP A 213 14.74 11.87 -27.92
CA ASP A 213 15.86 11.72 -28.85
C ASP A 213 15.87 10.39 -29.60
N SER A 214 14.93 9.49 -29.34
CA SER A 214 14.86 8.22 -30.06
C SER A 214 14.49 8.38 -31.55
N ASP A 215 15.14 7.57 -32.39
CA ASP A 215 14.85 7.45 -33.82
C ASP A 215 13.55 6.70 -34.12
N LEU A 216 12.93 6.08 -33.11
CA LEU A 216 11.62 5.45 -33.25
C LEU A 216 10.54 6.53 -33.41
N ARG A 217 10.26 6.94 -34.65
CA ARG A 217 9.35 8.05 -35.01
C ARG A 217 7.89 7.65 -34.97
N GLU A 218 7.56 6.48 -35.51
CA GLU A 218 6.23 5.89 -35.42
C GLU A 218 6.11 5.12 -34.12
N ARG A 219 5.49 5.77 -33.12
CA ARG A 219 5.25 5.19 -31.81
C ARG A 219 3.77 4.89 -31.72
N GLU A 220 3.40 3.64 -31.95
CA GLU A 220 2.10 3.21 -31.44
C GLU A 220 2.17 3.28 -29.91
N ALA A 221 1.31 4.11 -29.31
CA ALA A 221 1.29 4.28 -27.87
C ALA A 221 0.91 2.93 -27.24
N VAL A 222 1.84 2.31 -26.53
CA VAL A 222 1.56 1.08 -25.79
C VAL A 222 0.84 1.48 -24.50
N PHE A 223 -0.48 1.37 -24.51
CA PHE A 223 -1.28 1.47 -23.29
C PHE A 223 -1.14 0.15 -22.53
N LEU A 224 -0.23 0.15 -21.55
CA LEU A 224 -0.14 -0.96 -20.60
C LEU A 224 -1.46 -1.05 -19.81
N GLN A 225 -1.88 -2.28 -19.52
CA GLN A 225 -2.94 -2.48 -18.55
C GLN A 225 -2.58 -1.78 -17.23
N PRO A 226 -3.56 -1.20 -16.52
CA PRO A 226 -3.35 -0.67 -15.19
C PRO A 226 -2.58 -1.64 -14.30
N PRO A 227 -1.48 -1.20 -13.66
CA PRO A 227 -0.77 -2.06 -12.72
C PRO A 227 -1.69 -2.57 -11.61
N ASN A 228 -1.61 -3.86 -11.32
CA ASN A 228 -2.45 -4.55 -10.36
C ASN A 228 -1.65 -4.88 -9.09
N PRO A 229 -1.85 -4.14 -7.97
CA PRO A 229 -1.09 -4.38 -6.74
C PRO A 229 -1.42 -5.72 -6.07
N ASN A 230 -2.60 -6.31 -6.33
CA ASN A 230 -2.90 -7.66 -5.85
C ASN A 230 -2.07 -8.72 -6.59
N ARG A 231 -1.96 -8.59 -7.92
CA ARG A 231 -1.05 -9.44 -8.71
C ARG A 231 0.40 -9.20 -8.31
N GLY A 232 0.78 -7.96 -8.02
CA GLY A 232 2.10 -7.61 -7.50
C GLY A 232 2.43 -8.31 -6.19
N ARG A 233 1.47 -8.41 -5.25
CA ARG A 233 1.63 -9.16 -4.00
C ARG A 233 1.89 -10.65 -4.25
N GLU A 234 1.17 -11.26 -5.20
CA GLU A 234 1.39 -12.65 -5.60
C GLU A 234 2.77 -12.83 -6.24
N LEU A 235 3.13 -11.97 -7.18
CA LEU A 235 4.45 -11.96 -7.81
C LEU A 235 5.58 -11.79 -6.79
N PHE A 236 5.38 -10.97 -5.75
CA PHE A 236 6.35 -10.79 -4.67
C PHE A 236 6.64 -12.08 -3.90
N LEU A 237 5.63 -12.96 -3.78
CA LEU A 237 5.78 -14.32 -3.23
C LEU A 237 6.42 -15.26 -4.27
N GLU A 238 5.86 -15.32 -5.47
CA GLU A 238 6.27 -16.22 -6.56
C GLU A 238 7.72 -16.01 -6.99
N LYS A 239 8.17 -14.75 -7.07
CA LYS A 239 9.52 -14.35 -7.46
C LYS A 239 10.50 -14.38 -6.28
N GLY A 240 10.07 -14.81 -5.09
CA GLY A 240 10.91 -15.07 -3.92
C GLY A 240 11.33 -13.84 -3.11
N CYS A 241 10.79 -12.65 -3.40
CA CYS A 241 11.14 -11.40 -2.71
C CYS A 241 10.92 -11.48 -1.19
N VAL A 242 9.90 -12.24 -0.78
CA VAL A 242 9.57 -12.50 0.65
C VAL A 242 10.69 -13.16 1.46
N ALA A 243 11.64 -13.85 0.81
CA ALA A 243 12.74 -14.51 1.51
C ALA A 243 13.64 -13.51 2.26
N CYS A 244 13.73 -12.28 1.77
CA CYS A 244 14.49 -11.20 2.39
C CYS A 244 13.60 -10.11 2.97
N HIS A 245 12.51 -9.75 2.28
CA HIS A 245 11.66 -8.62 2.66
C HIS A 245 10.41 -9.03 3.45
N GLY A 246 10.26 -10.31 3.79
CA GLY A 246 9.15 -10.81 4.60
C GLY A 246 7.82 -10.80 3.86
N ARG A 247 6.80 -11.43 4.46
CA ARG A 247 5.42 -11.34 3.94
C ARG A 247 4.93 -9.90 4.07
N GLU A 248 4.15 -9.43 3.10
CA GLU A 248 3.63 -8.05 3.05
C GLU A 248 4.71 -6.96 3.16
N GLY A 249 5.97 -7.28 2.78
CA GLY A 249 7.07 -6.32 2.81
C GLY A 249 7.51 -5.87 4.21
N ARG A 250 7.22 -6.62 5.27
CA ARG A 250 7.53 -6.26 6.67
C ARG A 250 9.01 -6.35 7.07
N GLY A 251 9.86 -6.75 6.14
CA GLY A 251 11.28 -6.99 6.37
C GLY A 251 11.57 -8.31 7.09
N THR A 252 12.85 -8.66 7.11
CA THR A 252 13.42 -9.75 7.92
C THR A 252 14.81 -9.32 8.40
N ARG A 253 15.56 -10.22 9.05
CA ARG A 253 16.98 -9.98 9.31
C ARG A 253 17.84 -9.81 8.04
N PHE A 254 17.30 -10.12 6.87
CA PHE A 254 18.01 -10.10 5.58
C PHE A 254 17.62 -8.94 4.67
N GLY A 255 16.56 -8.19 5.00
CA GLY A 255 16.05 -7.11 4.16
C GLY A 255 15.17 -6.15 4.96
N PRO A 256 15.15 -4.86 4.59
CA PRO A 256 14.40 -3.84 5.33
C PRO A 256 12.89 -4.04 5.23
N ASP A 257 12.16 -3.42 6.17
CA ASP A 257 10.72 -3.19 6.05
C ASP A 257 10.47 -2.22 4.87
N LEU A 258 9.84 -2.75 3.83
CA LEU A 258 9.55 -2.03 2.60
C LEU A 258 8.38 -1.06 2.78
N GLN A 259 7.47 -1.26 3.73
CA GLN A 259 6.40 -0.29 3.99
C GLN A 259 7.00 1.05 4.46
N THR A 260 8.02 0.96 5.31
CA THR A 260 8.77 2.14 5.78
C THR A 260 9.70 2.67 4.69
N ALA A 261 10.41 1.78 3.98
CA ALA A 261 11.37 2.20 2.95
C ALA A 261 10.71 2.89 1.75
N THR A 262 9.47 2.53 1.39
CA THR A 262 8.73 3.13 0.28
C THR A 262 7.73 4.19 0.71
N GLN A 263 7.55 4.44 2.02
CA GLN A 263 6.47 5.27 2.57
C GLN A 263 6.33 6.66 1.93
N ARG A 264 7.42 7.26 1.45
CA ARG A 264 7.44 8.59 0.85
C ARG A 264 7.86 8.61 -0.63
N LEU A 265 8.05 7.44 -1.23
CA LEU A 265 8.53 7.34 -2.61
C LEU A 265 7.36 7.36 -3.59
N GLN A 266 7.54 8.02 -4.72
CA GLN A 266 6.71 7.89 -5.91
C GLN A 266 7.16 6.67 -6.73
N VAL A 267 6.49 6.40 -7.85
CA VAL A 267 6.69 5.16 -8.62
C VAL A 267 8.03 5.12 -9.31
N SER A 268 8.45 6.22 -9.93
CA SER A 268 9.79 6.36 -10.52
C SER A 268 10.88 6.26 -9.46
N GLU A 269 10.61 6.73 -8.25
CA GLU A 269 11.55 6.67 -7.13
C GLU A 269 11.69 5.25 -6.60
N ILE A 270 10.58 4.50 -6.49
CA ILE A 270 10.61 3.06 -6.17
C ILE A 270 11.43 2.31 -7.23
N ALA A 271 11.21 2.59 -8.51
CA ALA A 271 11.97 2.00 -9.60
C ALA A 271 13.48 2.29 -9.50
N GLY A 272 13.85 3.55 -9.22
CA GLY A 272 15.24 3.96 -8.99
C GLY A 272 15.88 3.29 -7.79
N VAL A 273 15.15 3.18 -6.66
CA VAL A 273 15.63 2.47 -5.46
C VAL A 273 15.80 0.97 -5.72
N LEU A 274 14.91 0.35 -6.50
CA LEU A 274 15.03 -1.05 -6.91
C LEU A 274 16.36 -1.27 -7.66
N TRP A 275 16.69 -0.38 -8.60
CA TRP A 275 17.97 -0.42 -9.30
C TRP A 275 19.15 -0.21 -8.34
N ASN A 276 19.11 0.81 -7.48
CA ASN A 276 20.18 1.12 -6.53
C ASN A 276 20.50 -0.05 -5.60
N HIS A 277 19.49 -0.87 -5.28
CA HIS A 277 19.61 -2.04 -4.42
C HIS A 277 19.89 -3.34 -5.19
N SER A 278 19.86 -3.30 -6.54
CA SER A 278 19.96 -4.49 -7.40
C SER A 278 21.29 -5.25 -7.24
N PHE A 279 22.40 -4.56 -6.96
CA PHE A 279 23.70 -5.20 -6.78
C PHE A 279 23.78 -5.99 -5.47
N GLN A 280 23.30 -5.39 -4.36
CA GLN A 280 23.23 -6.10 -3.08
C GLN A 280 22.23 -7.25 -3.15
N MET A 281 21.11 -7.07 -3.85
CA MET A 281 20.14 -8.14 -4.08
C MET A 281 20.73 -9.27 -4.91
N ASP A 282 21.39 -9.00 -6.04
CA ASP A 282 22.01 -10.06 -6.87
C ASP A 282 23.02 -10.86 -6.06
N ALA A 283 23.93 -10.19 -5.34
CA ALA A 283 24.90 -10.86 -4.47
C ALA A 283 24.22 -11.73 -3.40
N ALA A 284 23.17 -11.22 -2.74
CA ALA A 284 22.44 -11.94 -1.70
C ALA A 284 21.61 -13.11 -2.24
N ILE A 285 21.05 -12.97 -3.44
CA ILE A 285 20.30 -13.99 -4.20
C ILE A 285 21.24 -15.14 -4.58
N ARG A 286 22.38 -14.82 -5.21
CA ARG A 286 23.40 -15.81 -5.59
C ARG A 286 23.96 -16.57 -4.40
N ALA A 287 24.28 -15.87 -3.31
CA ALA A 287 24.79 -16.49 -2.08
C ALA A 287 23.81 -17.50 -1.46
N ARG A 288 22.52 -17.45 -1.82
CA ARG A 288 21.47 -18.35 -1.35
C ARG A 288 21.05 -19.39 -2.39
N GLY A 289 21.70 -19.42 -3.56
CA GLY A 289 21.33 -20.34 -4.64
C GLY A 289 19.95 -20.06 -5.23
N ILE A 290 19.44 -18.83 -5.10
CA ILE A 290 18.16 -18.42 -5.67
C ILE A 290 18.41 -17.95 -7.11
N ALA A 291 17.53 -18.28 -8.04
CA ALA A 291 17.58 -17.74 -9.40
C ALA A 291 17.21 -16.25 -9.38
N PHE A 292 17.97 -15.41 -10.10
CA PHE A 292 17.65 -13.99 -10.19
C PHE A 292 16.26 -13.81 -10.84
N PRO A 293 15.31 -13.14 -10.18
CA PRO A 293 13.95 -13.05 -10.68
C PRO A 293 13.92 -12.16 -11.93
N ARG A 294 13.24 -12.62 -12.97
CA ARG A 294 12.98 -11.83 -14.19
C ARG A 294 11.51 -11.48 -14.29
N PHE A 295 11.23 -10.35 -14.90
CA PHE A 295 9.88 -9.83 -15.10
C PHE A 295 9.49 -9.78 -16.57
N GLU A 296 8.24 -10.10 -16.86
CA GLU A 296 7.67 -10.08 -18.20
C GLU A 296 6.35 -9.28 -18.21
N GLY A 297 5.94 -8.79 -19.39
CA GLY A 297 4.68 -8.05 -19.52
C GLY A 297 4.56 -6.89 -18.52
N THR A 298 3.55 -6.95 -17.65
CA THR A 298 3.27 -5.95 -16.61
C THR A 298 3.83 -6.33 -15.23
N GLU A 299 4.55 -7.44 -15.08
CA GLU A 299 4.92 -7.96 -13.75
C GLU A 299 5.74 -6.96 -12.91
N MET A 300 6.69 -6.22 -13.51
CA MET A 300 7.41 -5.17 -12.79
C MET A 300 6.48 -4.04 -12.34
N ALA A 301 5.55 -3.65 -13.21
CA ALA A 301 4.58 -2.60 -12.90
C ALA A 301 3.68 -3.03 -11.73
N ASP A 302 3.24 -4.28 -11.73
CA ASP A 302 2.43 -4.88 -10.67
C ASP A 302 3.20 -4.92 -9.34
N ILE A 303 4.48 -5.31 -9.34
CA ILE A 303 5.31 -5.27 -8.12
C ILE A 303 5.50 -3.83 -7.63
N ILE A 304 5.84 -2.88 -8.50
CA ILE A 304 6.02 -1.49 -8.08
C ILE A 304 4.71 -0.93 -7.54
N ALA A 305 3.57 -1.26 -8.14
CA ALA A 305 2.26 -0.92 -7.61
C ALA A 305 2.03 -1.55 -6.23
N PHE A 306 2.32 -2.83 -6.04
CA PHE A 306 2.27 -3.47 -4.72
C PHE A 306 3.11 -2.72 -3.68
N LEU A 307 4.37 -2.41 -4.00
CA LEU A 307 5.29 -1.68 -3.13
C LEU A 307 4.82 -0.25 -2.83
N TYR A 308 4.20 0.41 -3.80
CA TYR A 308 3.59 1.73 -3.63
C TYR A 308 2.40 1.67 -2.66
N TYR A 309 1.54 0.65 -2.84
CA TYR A 309 0.35 0.40 -2.05
C TYR A 309 0.61 -0.21 -0.67
N LEU A 310 1.83 -0.62 -0.33
CA LEU A 310 2.17 -1.10 1.03
C LEU A 310 1.80 -0.09 2.13
N ARG A 311 1.84 1.22 1.84
CA ARG A 311 1.45 2.27 2.78
C ARG A 311 -0.07 2.51 2.83
N PHE A 312 -0.82 2.00 1.85
CA PHE A 312 -2.26 2.23 1.72
C PHE A 312 -3.02 1.67 2.94
N TYR A 313 -2.65 0.47 3.37
CA TYR A 313 -3.12 -0.14 4.62
C TYR A 313 -2.05 0.01 5.71
N ALA A 314 -1.66 1.26 6.02
CA ALA A 314 -0.80 1.55 7.17
C ALA A 314 -1.31 0.79 8.41
N GLY A 315 -0.38 0.27 9.21
CA GLY A 315 -0.58 -0.81 10.19
C GLY A 315 -1.68 -0.60 11.24
N ALA A 316 -1.76 -1.51 12.22
CA ALA A 316 -2.78 -1.43 13.28
C ALA A 316 -2.68 -0.09 14.04
N GLY A 317 -3.81 0.55 14.27
CA GLY A 317 -3.90 1.76 15.11
C GLY A 317 -3.74 1.44 16.59
N ASP A 318 -3.43 2.46 17.38
CA ASP A 318 -3.35 2.38 18.84
C ASP A 318 -4.72 2.67 19.45
N VAL A 319 -5.28 1.68 20.15
CA VAL A 319 -6.64 1.73 20.73
C VAL A 319 -6.73 2.80 21.82
N GLN A 320 -5.70 2.95 22.65
CA GLN A 320 -5.68 3.91 23.75
C GLN A 320 -5.58 5.35 23.22
N ILE A 321 -4.76 5.57 22.19
CA ILE A 321 -4.72 6.88 21.51
C ILE A 321 -6.07 7.16 20.84
N GLY A 322 -6.67 6.15 20.19
CA GLY A 322 -7.97 6.25 19.54
C GLY A 322 -9.10 6.65 20.49
N GLU A 323 -9.14 6.06 21.69
CA GLU A 323 -10.08 6.45 22.75
C GLU A 323 -9.91 7.92 23.14
N GLN A 324 -8.67 8.36 23.33
CA GLN A 324 -8.41 9.77 23.65
C GLN A 324 -8.79 10.71 22.50
N VAL A 325 -8.60 10.28 21.23
CA VAL A 325 -9.07 11.04 20.06
C VAL A 325 -10.59 11.14 20.09
N PHE A 326 -11.30 10.04 20.36
CA PHE A 326 -12.77 10.02 20.45
C PHE A 326 -13.29 11.01 21.50
N GLU A 327 -12.71 11.02 22.70
CA GLU A 327 -13.11 11.94 23.77
C GLU A 327 -12.72 13.39 23.48
N ARG A 328 -11.45 13.66 23.15
CA ARG A 328 -10.95 15.03 22.96
C ARG A 328 -11.59 15.74 21.77
N LYS A 329 -11.98 15.00 20.73
CA LYS A 329 -12.63 15.55 19.54
C LYS A 329 -14.15 15.67 19.72
N GLY A 330 -14.69 15.37 20.92
CA GLY A 330 -16.09 15.58 21.27
C GLY A 330 -17.05 14.54 20.70
N CYS A 331 -16.55 13.41 20.18
CA CYS A 331 -17.39 12.39 19.54
C CYS A 331 -18.38 11.76 20.54
N SER A 332 -17.95 11.58 21.80
CA SER A 332 -18.74 10.99 22.88
C SER A 332 -20.00 11.79 23.23
N ALA A 333 -20.00 13.11 23.02
CA ALA A 333 -21.15 13.97 23.28
C ALA A 333 -22.36 13.64 22.39
N CYS A 334 -22.12 13.07 21.20
CA CYS A 334 -23.18 12.65 20.28
C CYS A 334 -23.31 11.13 20.18
N HIS A 335 -22.23 10.37 20.38
CA HIS A 335 -22.19 8.93 20.13
C HIS A 335 -22.06 8.06 21.40
N GLY A 336 -22.24 8.65 22.59
CA GLY A 336 -22.18 7.94 23.87
C GLY A 336 -23.55 7.67 24.51
N GLY A 337 -23.79 6.41 24.91
CA GLY A 337 -24.89 6.00 25.80
C GLY A 337 -26.29 5.88 25.17
N ASP A 338 -27.28 5.50 25.99
CA ASP A 338 -28.66 5.16 25.56
C ASP A 338 -29.51 6.35 25.07
N ALA A 339 -29.05 7.58 25.27
CA ALA A 339 -29.72 8.82 24.85
C ALA A 339 -28.87 9.66 23.87
N ALA A 340 -27.93 9.01 23.18
CA ALA A 340 -27.07 9.60 22.17
C ALA A 340 -27.87 10.25 21.03
N VAL A 341 -27.45 11.44 20.59
CA VAL A 341 -28.00 12.14 19.41
C VAL A 341 -27.71 11.34 18.13
N GLY A 342 -26.54 10.71 18.07
CA GLY A 342 -26.11 9.81 17.01
C GLY A 342 -26.29 8.35 17.38
N PRO A 343 -26.08 7.42 16.43
CA PRO A 343 -26.13 6.00 16.70
C PRO A 343 -25.04 5.56 17.69
N ASP A 344 -25.36 4.55 18.51
CA ASP A 344 -24.40 3.85 19.36
C ASP A 344 -23.35 3.13 18.49
N LEU A 345 -22.12 3.63 18.55
CA LEU A 345 -21.02 3.09 17.75
C LEU A 345 -20.54 1.73 18.25
N ALA A 346 -20.79 1.36 19.51
CA ALA A 346 -20.48 0.04 20.04
C ALA A 346 -21.34 -1.07 19.42
N GLN A 347 -22.46 -0.73 18.78
CA GLN A 347 -23.33 -1.67 18.07
C GLN A 347 -23.24 -1.54 16.54
N SER A 348 -22.46 -0.58 16.05
CA SER A 348 -22.41 -0.27 14.63
C SER A 348 -21.48 -1.23 13.88
N ARG A 349 -22.02 -1.94 12.87
CA ARG A 349 -21.19 -2.76 11.97
C ARG A 349 -20.28 -1.92 11.08
N ALA A 350 -20.61 -0.64 10.86
CA ALA A 350 -19.82 0.24 10.02
C ALA A 350 -18.42 0.49 10.57
N VAL A 351 -18.24 0.47 11.91
CA VAL A 351 -16.93 0.76 12.52
C VAL A 351 -16.00 -0.47 12.59
N LEU A 352 -16.46 -1.64 12.14
CA LEU A 352 -15.66 -2.88 12.15
C LEU A 352 -14.52 -2.86 11.12
N THR A 353 -14.59 -1.99 10.11
CA THR A 353 -13.50 -1.85 9.13
C THR A 353 -13.18 -0.37 8.89
N PRO A 354 -11.91 -0.02 8.58
CA PRO A 354 -11.55 1.36 8.26
C PRO A 354 -12.33 1.95 7.06
N LEU A 355 -12.64 1.12 6.06
CA LEU A 355 -13.40 1.54 4.89
C LEU A 355 -14.89 1.74 5.23
N GLY A 356 -15.47 0.85 6.05
CA GLY A 356 -16.82 0.99 6.57
C GLY A 356 -16.98 2.27 7.37
N LEU A 357 -16.01 2.58 8.24
CA LEU A 357 -16.00 3.81 9.03
C LEU A 357 -15.96 5.04 8.12
N ALA A 358 -15.01 5.07 7.16
CA ALA A 358 -14.90 6.18 6.22
C ALA A 358 -16.17 6.37 5.38
N THR A 359 -16.82 5.26 4.96
CA THR A 359 -18.07 5.28 4.20
C THR A 359 -19.23 5.84 5.02
N ALA A 360 -19.39 5.36 6.26
CA ALA A 360 -20.44 5.84 7.15
C ALA A 360 -20.24 7.32 7.51
N MET A 361 -19.01 7.71 7.84
CA MET A 361 -18.66 9.11 8.11
C MET A 361 -18.99 10.00 6.91
N TRP A 362 -18.59 9.63 5.69
CA TRP A 362 -18.90 10.40 4.47
C TRP A 362 -20.42 10.54 4.25
N ASN A 363 -21.15 9.44 4.32
CA ASN A 363 -22.58 9.42 4.06
C ASN A 363 -23.36 10.20 5.13
N HIS A 364 -22.90 10.17 6.37
CA HIS A 364 -23.53 10.83 7.51
C HIS A 364 -23.08 12.30 7.68
N ALA A 365 -22.02 12.73 6.99
CA ALA A 365 -21.39 14.02 7.23
C ALA A 365 -22.33 15.23 7.11
N PRO A 366 -23.28 15.33 6.15
CA PRO A 366 -24.21 16.46 6.12
C PRO A 366 -25.09 16.57 7.36
N ALA A 367 -25.56 15.44 7.90
CA ALA A 367 -26.36 15.41 9.12
C ALA A 367 -25.51 15.79 10.35
N MET A 368 -24.28 15.27 10.44
CA MET A 368 -23.34 15.66 11.49
C MET A 368 -23.01 17.15 11.42
N TYR A 369 -22.81 17.69 10.21
CA TYR A 369 -22.54 19.11 10.02
C TYR A 369 -23.72 19.97 10.51
N ASP A 370 -24.96 19.63 10.16
CA ASP A 370 -26.13 20.37 10.64
C ASP A 370 -26.28 20.32 12.17
N MET A 371 -26.03 19.16 12.79
CA MET A 371 -26.07 19.04 14.25
C MET A 371 -24.94 19.83 14.94
N ILE A 372 -23.75 19.83 14.36
CA ILE A 372 -22.59 20.59 14.85
C ILE A 372 -22.86 22.10 14.75
N GLN A 373 -23.49 22.58 13.67
CA GLN A 373 -23.87 24.00 13.53
C GLN A 373 -24.93 24.43 14.56
N LEU A 374 -25.74 23.51 15.07
CA LEU A 374 -26.76 23.77 16.09
C LEU A 374 -26.24 23.62 17.53
N GLY A 375 -25.13 22.92 17.72
CA GLY A 375 -24.51 22.65 19.01
C GLY A 375 -23.29 23.51 19.30
N ASP A 376 -22.70 23.32 20.47
CA ASP A 376 -21.43 23.95 20.90
C ASP A 376 -20.24 23.01 20.70
N VAL A 377 -20.23 22.29 19.57
CA VAL A 377 -19.16 21.34 19.21
C VAL A 377 -18.49 21.86 17.96
N GLU A 378 -17.16 21.95 17.95
CA GLU A 378 -16.41 22.30 16.74
C GLU A 378 -16.28 21.08 15.81
N TRP A 379 -16.20 21.32 14.50
CA TRP A 379 -15.96 20.25 13.54
C TRP A 379 -14.60 19.57 13.83
N PRO A 380 -14.58 18.26 14.13
CA PRO A 380 -13.35 17.61 14.56
C PRO A 380 -12.38 17.48 13.39
N LEU A 381 -11.15 17.95 13.58
CA LEU A 381 -10.08 17.83 12.58
C LEU A 381 -9.13 16.70 12.96
N PHE A 382 -8.80 15.84 12.00
CA PHE A 382 -7.87 14.73 12.16
C PHE A 382 -6.49 15.06 11.58
N GLU A 383 -5.45 14.79 12.35
CA GLU A 383 -4.06 14.94 11.94
C GLU A 383 -3.32 13.60 11.98
N ASN A 384 -2.27 13.48 11.17
CA ASN A 384 -1.34 12.35 11.20
C ASN A 384 -2.08 10.99 11.19
N GLU A 385 -1.96 10.22 12.26
CA GLU A 385 -2.54 8.89 12.40
C GLU A 385 -3.83 8.87 13.24
N GLU A 386 -4.39 10.02 13.62
CA GLU A 386 -5.55 10.08 14.52
C GLU A 386 -6.76 9.30 13.97
N MET A 387 -7.03 9.38 12.66
CA MET A 387 -8.12 8.60 12.03
C MET A 387 -7.87 7.08 12.09
N ARG A 388 -6.61 6.66 12.01
CA ARG A 388 -6.22 5.25 12.10
C ARG A 388 -6.40 4.73 13.54
N ASP A 389 -5.96 5.51 14.52
CA ASP A 389 -6.06 5.16 15.93
C ASP A 389 -7.53 5.19 16.38
N LEU A 390 -8.31 6.20 15.95
CA LEU A 390 -9.76 6.24 16.15
C LEU A 390 -10.47 5.00 15.55
N SER A 391 -10.12 4.63 14.32
CA SER A 391 -10.68 3.43 13.68
C SER A 391 -10.37 2.16 14.46
N ALA A 392 -9.18 2.05 15.07
CA ALA A 392 -8.81 0.91 15.88
C ALA A 392 -9.61 0.85 17.20
N TYR A 393 -9.79 2.00 17.86
CA TYR A 393 -10.62 2.10 19.06
C TYR A 393 -12.08 1.71 18.78
N LEU A 394 -12.69 2.30 17.76
CA LEU A 394 -14.10 2.02 17.44
C LEU A 394 -14.32 0.56 17.01
N GLN A 395 -13.37 -0.04 16.30
CA GLN A 395 -13.41 -1.47 16.01
C GLN A 395 -13.40 -2.29 17.30
N ALA A 396 -12.46 -2.03 18.22
CA ALA A 396 -12.36 -2.74 19.50
C ALA A 396 -13.63 -2.57 20.36
N LEU A 397 -14.18 -1.35 20.39
CA LEU A 397 -15.44 -1.04 21.08
C LEU A 397 -16.61 -1.85 20.52
N ALA A 398 -16.74 -1.94 19.19
CA ALA A 398 -17.82 -2.68 18.55
C ALA A 398 -17.70 -4.20 18.70
N GLU A 399 -16.48 -4.73 18.67
CA GLU A 399 -16.22 -6.16 18.92
C GLU A 399 -16.62 -6.55 20.36
N GLN A 400 -16.37 -5.67 21.34
CA GLN A 400 -16.79 -5.88 22.73
C GLN A 400 -18.32 -5.83 22.87
N GLY A 401 -18.97 -4.81 22.30
CA GLY A 401 -20.44 -4.68 22.35
C GLY A 401 -21.19 -5.87 21.74
N GLN A 402 -20.66 -6.45 20.66
CA GLN A 402 -21.22 -7.67 20.06
C GLN A 402 -21.07 -8.91 20.95
N ALA A 403 -19.93 -9.05 21.64
CA ALA A 403 -19.69 -10.16 22.56
C ALA A 403 -20.62 -10.11 23.78
N ASP A 404 -20.86 -8.92 24.33
CA ASP A 404 -21.76 -8.73 25.48
C ASP A 404 -23.23 -8.99 25.11
N THR A 405 -23.63 -8.65 23.89
CA THR A 405 -24.99 -8.91 23.38
C THR A 405 -25.23 -10.41 23.21
N GLN A 406 -24.29 -11.14 22.58
CA GLN A 406 -24.38 -12.59 22.40
C GLN A 406 -24.36 -13.35 23.75
N GLY A 407 -23.51 -12.93 24.69
CA GLY A 407 -23.43 -13.52 26.03
C GLY A 407 -24.65 -13.27 26.92
N ASN A 408 -25.48 -12.26 26.59
CA ASN A 408 -26.77 -12.00 27.25
C ASN A 408 -27.92 -12.78 26.61
N GLU A 409 -27.86 -13.08 25.31
CA GLU A 409 -28.82 -13.94 24.63
C GLU A 409 -28.66 -15.42 25.02
N GLU A 410 -27.43 -15.91 25.23
CA GLU A 410 -27.18 -17.29 25.71
C GLU A 410 -27.55 -17.52 27.19
N ARG A 411 -27.76 -16.44 27.96
CA ARG A 411 -28.17 -16.49 29.38
C ARG A 411 -29.68 -16.31 29.60
N ARG A 412 -30.44 -16.06 28.54
CA ARG A 412 -31.91 -16.01 28.55
C ARG A 412 -32.46 -17.30 27.97
#